data_AF-A0A0N1BRC3-F1
#
_entry.id   AF-A0A0N1BRC3-F1
#
_cell.length_a   1.000
_cell.length_b   1.000
_cell.length_c   1.000
_cell.angle_alpha   90.00
_cell.angle_beta   90.00
_cell.angle_gamma   90.00
#
_symmetry.space_group_name_H-M   'P 1'
#
loop_
_entity.id
_entity.type
_entity.pdbx_description
1 polymer ?
#
loop_
_entity_poly.entity_id
_entity_poly.type
_entity_poly.pdbx_seq_one_letter_code
_entity_poly.pdbx_strand_id
1 'polypeptide(L)'
;MKHTAAIIALLLGATPMAAAAPFCVKVTGVPAQCLYVDPAACQREADRAGGRCVTNEREFERPIAALPYCLARAGNVMSCVYPAYADCETDARRLGGTCVAARLPPRPGPVKEPGTDPFAITRP
;
A
#
# COMPACT_ATOMS: atom_id res chain seq x y z
N MET A 1 -3.09 -67.29 3.84
CA MET A 1 -2.07 -66.47 3.16
C MET A 1 -2.44 -65.01 3.38
N LYS A 2 -1.61 -64.29 4.13
CA LYS A 2 -1.80 -62.92 4.62
C LYS A 2 -1.14 -61.99 3.60
N HIS A 3 -1.78 -60.90 3.17
CA HIS A 3 -1.13 -59.64 2.78
C HIS A 3 -2.19 -58.52 2.68
N THR A 4 -2.51 -57.90 3.81
CA THR A 4 -3.27 -56.65 3.84
C THR A 4 -2.28 -55.52 3.61
N ALA A 5 -2.27 -54.94 2.40
CA ALA A 5 -1.38 -53.85 2.04
C ALA A 5 -1.81 -52.57 2.77
N ALA A 6 -0.92 -52.04 3.62
CA ALA A 6 -1.11 -50.75 4.26
C ALA A 6 -0.75 -49.63 3.27
N ILE A 7 -1.76 -48.88 2.82
CA ILE A 7 -1.57 -47.66 2.03
C ILE A 7 -1.19 -46.54 3.00
N ILE A 8 0.10 -46.21 3.06
CA ILE A 8 0.60 -45.03 3.77
C ILE A 8 0.27 -43.82 2.91
N ALA A 9 -0.79 -43.09 3.29
CA ALA A 9 -1.12 -41.81 2.68
C ALA A 9 -0.06 -40.77 3.08
N LEU A 10 0.82 -40.43 2.14
CA LEU A 10 1.72 -39.28 2.25
C LEU A 10 0.89 -38.00 2.26
N LEU A 11 0.61 -37.47 3.44
CA LEU A 11 0.17 -36.09 3.63
C LEU A 11 1.36 -35.17 3.31
N LEU A 12 1.50 -34.79 2.03
CA LEU A 12 2.33 -33.66 1.65
C LEU A 12 1.73 -32.39 2.25
N GLY A 13 2.18 -32.04 3.45
CA GLY A 13 1.91 -30.74 4.05
C GLY A 13 2.55 -29.68 3.15
N ALA A 14 1.72 -29.03 2.32
CA ALA A 14 2.11 -27.79 1.66
C ALA A 14 2.39 -26.77 2.77
N THR A 15 3.66 -26.53 3.08
CA THR A 15 4.03 -25.36 3.86
C THR A 15 3.57 -24.15 3.06
N PRO A 16 2.67 -23.30 3.57
CA PRO A 16 2.36 -22.07 2.89
C PRO A 16 3.67 -21.30 2.81
N MET A 17 4.23 -21.16 1.61
CA MET A 17 5.25 -20.16 1.35
C MET A 17 4.66 -18.86 1.90
N ALA A 18 5.34 -18.24 2.88
CA ALA A 18 4.93 -16.97 3.43
C ALA A 18 4.92 -15.96 2.28
N ALA A 19 3.78 -15.84 1.61
CA ALA A 19 3.56 -14.81 0.63
C ALA A 19 3.67 -13.51 1.43
N ALA A 20 4.71 -12.74 1.13
CA ALA A 20 4.82 -11.34 1.48
C ALA A 20 3.43 -10.71 1.39
N ALA A 21 2.85 -10.31 2.52
CA ALA A 21 1.52 -9.73 2.56
C ALA A 21 1.64 -8.22 2.29
N PRO A 22 1.32 -7.74 1.07
CA PRO A 22 1.48 -6.33 0.70
C PRO A 22 0.52 -5.39 1.43
N PHE A 23 -0.53 -5.90 2.08
CA PHE A 23 -1.54 -5.08 2.73
C PHE A 23 -1.73 -5.43 4.19
N CYS A 24 -1.96 -4.40 5.01
CA CYS A 24 -2.15 -4.50 6.44
C CYS A 24 -3.44 -3.81 6.89
N VAL A 25 -4.12 -4.40 7.86
CA VAL A 25 -5.16 -3.68 8.62
C VAL A 25 -4.47 -2.82 9.67
N LYS A 26 -4.81 -1.53 9.71
CA LYS A 26 -4.30 -0.56 10.68
C LYS A 26 -5.45 0.05 11.46
N VAL A 27 -5.45 -0.20 12.77
CA VAL A 27 -6.40 0.38 13.74
C VAL A 27 -5.62 1.28 14.69
N THR A 28 -6.22 2.37 15.15
CA THR A 28 -5.58 3.29 16.10
C THR A 28 -5.20 2.56 17.39
N GLY A 29 -3.96 2.73 17.84
CA GLY A 29 -3.45 2.10 19.07
C GLY A 29 -3.04 0.64 18.92
N VAL A 30 -3.19 0.03 17.74
CA VAL A 30 -2.84 -1.37 17.48
C VAL A 30 -1.75 -1.45 16.41
N PRO A 31 -0.72 -2.31 16.56
CA PRO A 31 0.24 -2.58 15.50
C PRO A 31 -0.45 -3.04 14.20
N ALA A 32 0.09 -2.63 13.05
CA ALA A 32 -0.47 -3.01 11.75
C ALA A 32 -0.38 -4.54 11.54
N GLN A 33 -1.48 -5.14 11.08
CA GLN A 33 -1.59 -6.59 10.85
C GLN A 33 -1.49 -6.88 9.36
N CYS A 34 -0.29 -7.22 8.89
CA CYS A 34 0.04 -7.43 7.48
C CYS A 34 -0.17 -8.89 7.08
N LEU A 35 -1.41 -9.25 6.76
CA LEU A 35 -1.81 -10.64 6.47
C LEU A 35 -2.54 -10.78 5.13
N TYR A 36 -2.67 -9.68 4.36
CA TYR A 36 -3.52 -9.64 3.17
C TYR A 36 -2.71 -9.46 1.89
N VAL A 37 -3.01 -10.32 0.92
CA VAL A 37 -2.54 -10.20 -0.48
C VAL A 37 -3.54 -9.44 -1.34
N ASP A 38 -4.84 -9.60 -1.06
CA ASP A 38 -5.90 -8.85 -1.72
C ASP A 38 -6.23 -7.56 -0.94
N PRO A 39 -6.05 -6.38 -1.55
CA PRO A 39 -6.38 -5.11 -0.91
C PRO A 39 -7.86 -4.95 -0.60
N ALA A 40 -8.75 -5.53 -1.40
CA ALA A 40 -10.19 -5.45 -1.14
C ALA A 40 -10.58 -6.28 0.09
N ALA A 41 -9.95 -7.45 0.29
CA ALA A 41 -10.11 -8.25 1.50
C ALA A 41 -9.60 -7.52 2.74
N CYS A 42 -8.42 -6.90 2.63
CA CYS A 42 -7.86 -6.05 3.68
C CYS A 42 -8.80 -4.89 4.04
N GLN A 43 -9.36 -4.19 3.04
CA GLN A 43 -10.29 -3.09 3.29
C GLN A 43 -11.55 -3.55 4.02
N ARG A 44 -12.16 -4.67 3.60
CA ARG A 44 -13.34 -5.22 4.29
C ARG A 44 -13.06 -5.53 5.75
N GLU A 45 -11.89 -6.08 6.06
CA GLU A 45 -11.54 -6.35 7.46
C GLU A 45 -11.25 -5.05 8.23
N ALA A 46 -10.55 -4.11 7.62
CA ALA A 46 -10.32 -2.81 8.20
C ALA A 46 -11.64 -2.10 8.56
N ASP A 47 -12.64 -2.14 7.66
CA ASP A 47 -13.96 -1.57 7.91
C ASP A 47 -14.65 -2.23 9.12
N ARG A 48 -14.58 -3.56 9.25
CA ARG A 48 -15.12 -4.30 10.40
C ARG A 48 -14.41 -3.93 11.71
N ALA A 49 -13.11 -3.70 11.65
CA ALA A 49 -12.28 -3.37 12.80
C ALA A 49 -12.29 -1.86 13.13
N GLY A 50 -13.00 -1.02 12.37
CA GLY A 50 -12.99 0.43 12.53
C GLY A 50 -11.63 1.08 12.20
N GLY A 51 -10.86 0.44 11.32
CA GLY A 51 -9.53 0.85 10.89
C GLY A 51 -9.46 1.20 9.41
N ARG A 52 -8.24 1.15 8.85
CA ARG A 52 -7.98 1.35 7.42
C ARG A 52 -7.04 0.29 6.90
N CYS A 53 -7.21 -0.08 5.64
CA CYS A 53 -6.20 -0.86 4.96
C CYS A 53 -5.05 0.05 4.51
N VAL A 54 -3.82 -0.40 4.70
CA VAL A 54 -2.59 0.30 4.33
C VAL A 54 -1.62 -0.66 3.64
N THR A 55 -0.63 -0.13 2.93
CA THR A 55 0.46 -0.94 2.37
C THR A 55 1.44 -1.39 3.45
N ASN A 56 1.96 -2.61 3.32
CA ASN A 56 3.12 -3.11 4.05
C ASN A 56 4.39 -2.54 3.43
N GLU A 57 5.00 -1.55 4.08
CA GLU A 57 6.20 -0.88 3.56
C GLU A 57 7.44 -1.78 3.50
N ARG A 58 7.42 -2.95 4.15
CA ARG A 58 8.51 -3.94 4.06
C ARG A 58 8.48 -4.73 2.75
N GLU A 59 7.31 -4.87 2.16
CA GLU A 59 7.09 -5.68 0.96
C GLU A 59 6.87 -4.80 -0.28
N PHE A 60 6.37 -3.59 -0.07
CA PHE A 60 5.96 -2.72 -1.15
C PHE A 60 6.24 -1.25 -0.83
N GLU A 61 7.14 -0.65 -1.61
CA GLU A 61 7.42 0.78 -1.54
C GLU A 61 6.41 1.56 -2.38
N ARG A 62 5.67 2.46 -1.72
CA ARG A 62 4.70 3.33 -2.39
C ARG A 62 5.43 4.33 -3.29
N PRO A 63 4.94 4.59 -4.51
CA PRO A 63 5.53 5.55 -5.43
C PRO A 63 5.42 6.96 -4.86
N ILE A 64 6.38 7.78 -5.25
CA ILE A 64 6.34 9.21 -5.02
C ILE A 64 5.35 9.81 -6.02
N ALA A 65 4.34 10.53 -5.54
CA ALA A 65 3.31 11.11 -6.38
C ALA A 65 3.00 12.56 -5.98
N ALA A 66 2.59 13.36 -6.96
CA ALA A 66 2.16 14.74 -6.74
C ALA A 66 0.83 14.82 -5.97
N LEU A 67 -0.02 13.80 -6.12
CA LEU A 67 -1.31 13.72 -5.43
C LEU A 67 -1.24 12.79 -4.21
N PRO A 68 -1.98 13.10 -3.13
CA PRO A 68 -1.80 12.50 -1.81
C PRO A 68 -2.36 11.09 -1.65
N TYR A 69 -3.16 10.58 -2.58
CA TYR A 69 -3.80 9.28 -2.45
C TYR A 69 -3.63 8.41 -3.70
N CYS A 70 -3.54 7.10 -3.46
CA CYS A 70 -3.40 6.09 -4.48
C CYS A 70 -4.46 4.99 -4.34
N LEU A 71 -5.02 4.57 -5.46
CA LEU A 71 -5.79 3.33 -5.57
C LEU A 71 -4.82 2.16 -5.72
N ALA A 72 -4.77 1.29 -4.71
CA ALA A 72 -4.01 0.04 -4.75
C ALA A 72 -4.93 -1.15 -5.08
N ARG A 73 -4.49 -2.00 -6.01
CA ARG A 73 -5.20 -3.20 -6.46
C ARG A 73 -4.31 -4.43 -6.35
N ALA A 74 -4.89 -5.62 -6.49
CA ALA A 74 -4.15 -6.87 -6.47
C ALA A 74 -3.02 -6.87 -7.52
N GLY A 75 -1.95 -7.62 -7.24
CA GLY A 75 -0.77 -7.67 -8.10
C GLY A 75 0.09 -6.40 -8.05
N ASN A 76 0.01 -5.62 -6.98
CA ASN A 76 0.79 -4.39 -6.76
C ASN A 76 0.54 -3.28 -7.81
N VAL A 77 -0.63 -3.30 -8.44
CA VAL A 77 -1.04 -2.23 -9.37
C VAL A 77 -1.49 -1.02 -8.56
N MET A 78 -0.90 0.15 -8.84
CA MET A 78 -1.25 1.37 -8.13
C MET A 78 -1.37 2.60 -9.02
N SER A 79 -2.40 3.41 -8.75
CA SER A 79 -2.68 4.67 -9.46
C SER A 79 -2.81 5.83 -8.46
N CYS A 80 -1.87 6.76 -8.50
CA CYS A 80 -1.75 7.87 -7.54
C CYS A 80 -2.24 9.20 -8.14
N VAL A 81 -3.52 9.22 -8.49
CA VAL A 81 -4.15 10.33 -9.23
C VAL A 81 -5.26 11.03 -8.42
N TYR A 82 -5.37 10.74 -7.12
CA TYR A 82 -6.50 11.19 -6.32
C TYR A 82 -6.13 12.34 -5.37
N PRO A 83 -6.78 13.51 -5.50
CA PRO A 83 -6.55 14.64 -4.60
C PRO A 83 -7.20 14.44 -3.23
N ALA A 84 -8.28 13.65 -3.16
CA ALA A 84 -9.02 13.38 -1.94
C ALA A 84 -9.19 11.88 -1.70
N TYR A 85 -9.23 11.49 -0.42
CA TYR A 85 -9.38 10.10 -0.01
C TYR A 85 -10.74 9.53 -0.40
N ALA A 86 -11.81 10.31 -0.31
CA ALA A 86 -13.17 9.85 -0.59
C ALA A 86 -13.37 9.45 -2.07
N ASP A 87 -12.77 10.19 -3.01
CA ASP A 87 -12.82 9.87 -4.44
C ASP A 87 -12.09 8.56 -4.72
N CYS A 88 -10.92 8.41 -4.11
CA CYS A 88 -10.11 7.21 -4.18
C CYS A 88 -10.80 5.98 -3.56
N GLU A 89 -11.49 6.13 -2.42
CA GLU A 89 -12.30 5.05 -1.84
C GLU A 89 -13.46 4.65 -2.73
N THR A 90 -14.12 5.61 -3.35
CA THR A 90 -15.24 5.34 -4.26
C THR A 90 -14.79 4.45 -5.41
N ASP A 91 -13.66 4.78 -6.04
CA ASP A 91 -13.07 3.95 -7.07
C ASP A 91 -12.49 2.63 -6.55
N ALA A 92 -11.92 2.61 -5.34
CA ALA A 92 -11.42 1.39 -4.70
C ALA A 92 -12.53 0.36 -4.50
N ARG A 93 -13.71 0.79 -4.05
CA ARG A 93 -14.88 -0.08 -3.90
C ARG A 93 -15.36 -0.59 -5.26
N ARG A 94 -15.35 0.26 -6.28
CA ARG A 94 -15.79 -0.09 -7.64
C ARG A 94 -14.84 -1.05 -8.36
N LEU A 95 -13.53 -0.88 -8.17
CA LEU A 95 -12.48 -1.55 -8.94
C LEU A 95 -11.82 -2.73 -8.20
N GLY A 96 -12.27 -3.02 -6.98
CA GLY A 96 -11.72 -4.10 -6.15
C GLY A 96 -10.32 -3.76 -5.64
N GLY A 97 -10.22 -2.72 -4.81
CA GLY A 97 -8.97 -2.25 -4.25
C GLY A 97 -9.12 -1.62 -2.87
N THR A 98 -8.07 -0.92 -2.45
CA THR A 98 -8.06 -0.06 -1.26
C THR A 98 -7.43 1.27 -1.60
N CYS A 99 -7.85 2.31 -0.88
CA CYS A 99 -7.22 3.60 -0.98
C CYS A 99 -6.13 3.77 0.08
N VAL A 100 -4.93 4.14 -0.36
CA VAL A 100 -3.77 4.35 0.53
C VAL A 100 -3.21 5.76 0.34
N ALA A 101 -2.52 6.27 1.34
CA ALA A 101 -1.75 7.50 1.18
C ALA A 101 -0.61 7.28 0.18
N ALA A 102 -0.26 8.27 -0.63
CA ALA A 102 0.96 8.28 -1.42
C ALA A 102 2.18 8.61 -0.54
N ARG A 103 3.39 8.42 -1.08
CA ARG A 103 4.55 9.17 -0.60
C ARG A 103 4.57 10.51 -1.33
N LEU A 104 4.49 11.61 -0.59
CA LEU A 104 4.64 12.94 -1.16
C LEU A 104 6.13 13.22 -1.42
N PRO A 105 6.47 13.97 -2.48
CA PRO A 105 7.84 14.42 -2.68
C PRO A 105 8.30 15.24 -1.46
N PRO A 106 9.61 15.22 -1.15
CA PRO A 106 10.16 16.11 -0.14
C PRO A 106 9.72 17.54 -0.46
N ARG A 107 9.35 18.33 0.56
CA ARG A 107 9.16 19.77 0.35
C ARG A 107 10.46 20.31 -0.24
N PRO A 108 10.40 21.14 -1.30
CA PRO A 108 11.56 21.89 -1.72
C PRO A 108 12.16 22.55 -0.47
N GLY A 109 13.47 22.39 -0.29
CA GLY A 109 14.17 23.17 0.72
C GLY A 109 13.92 24.66 0.49
N PRO A 110 14.17 25.51 1.49
CA PRO A 110 14.10 26.95 1.29
C PRO A 110 14.93 27.28 0.04
N VAL A 111 14.29 27.91 -0.95
CA VAL A 111 15.00 28.44 -2.11
C VAL A 111 16.04 29.37 -1.54
N LYS A 112 17.33 29.08 -1.76
CA LYS A 112 18.39 30.02 -1.42
C LYS A 112 18.02 31.28 -2.20
N GLU A 113 17.68 32.36 -1.49
CA GLU A 113 17.36 33.63 -2.14
C GLU A 113 18.44 33.90 -3.18
N PRO A 114 18.09 34.35 -4.40
CA PRO A 114 19.08 34.78 -5.36
C PRO A 114 20.02 35.71 -4.62
N GLY A 115 21.27 35.29 -4.42
CA GLY A 115 22.27 36.15 -3.81
C GLY A 115 22.27 37.43 -4.64
N THR A 116 22.18 38.59 -3.98
CA THR A 116 22.17 39.91 -4.60
C THR A 116 23.10 39.90 -5.81
N ASP A 117 22.53 39.93 -7.01
CA ASP A 117 23.34 39.96 -8.23
C ASP A 117 24.18 41.24 -8.18
N PRO A 118 25.51 41.15 -8.01
CA PRO A 118 26.36 42.33 -7.94
C PRO A 118 26.40 43.08 -9.29
N PHE A 119 25.82 42.49 -10.34
CA PHE A 119 25.68 43.06 -11.68
C PHE A 119 24.21 43.37 -12.04
N ALA A 120 23.31 43.52 -11.06
CA ALA A 120 22.01 44.15 -11.28
C ALA A 120 22.21 45.64 -11.65
N ILE A 121 22.70 45.87 -12.87
CA ILE A 121 22.87 47.19 -13.45
C ILE A 121 21.47 47.77 -13.57
N THR A 122 21.26 48.87 -12.87
CA THR A 122 20.05 49.69 -12.93
C THR A 122 19.85 50.05 -14.41
N ARG A 123 18.86 49.43 -15.05
CA ARG A 123 18.47 49.80 -16.41
C ARG A 123 17.84 51.21 -16.33
N PRO A 124 18.33 52.19 -17.10
CA PRO A 124 17.86 53.56 -17.03
C PRO A 124 16.38 53.71 -17.44
#